data_AF-A0A921LFF0-F1
#
_entry.id   AF-A0A921LFF0-F1
#
_cell.length_a   1.000
_cell.length_b   1.000
_cell.length_c   1.000
_cell.angle_alpha   90.00
_cell.angle_beta   90.00
_cell.angle_gamma   90.00
#
_symmetry.space_group_name_H-M   'P 1'
#
loop_
_entity.id
_entity.type
_entity.pdbx_description
1 polymer ?
#
loop_
_entity_poly.entity_id
_entity_poly.type
_entity_poly.pdbx_seq_one_letter_code
_entity_poly.pdbx_strand_id
1 'polypeptide(L)'
;SIRAFEISPGNEMVFQKSAFLAGEAGVDVSIFFNKKVGAGLFGGEGFIMQKFSGNGTVFAEFDGHVVEYELQAGQQIVVDTGHLAGMTASCKMEIRTVPGVKNMIFGGEGFFNTVVTGPGRIWLQTMPISNVAAVLRNYITTAK
;
A
#
# COMPACT_ATOMS: atom_id res chain seq x y z
N SER A 1 -3.43 -10.10 7.72
CA SER A 1 -4.17 -9.75 8.95
C SER A 1 -5.40 -8.95 8.57
N ILE A 2 -6.59 -9.33 9.04
CA ILE A 2 -7.85 -8.66 8.65
C ILE A 2 -8.24 -7.63 9.70
N ARG A 3 -8.65 -6.45 9.25
CA ARG A 3 -9.09 -5.35 10.11
C ARG A 3 -10.37 -4.73 9.56
N ALA A 4 -11.26 -4.32 10.47
CA ALA A 4 -12.47 -3.58 10.14
C ALA A 4 -12.25 -2.07 10.34
N PHE A 5 -12.71 -1.28 9.39
CA PHE A 5 -12.60 0.17 9.38
C PHE A 5 -13.98 0.78 9.16
N GLU A 6 -14.37 1.68 10.05
CA GLU A 6 -15.60 2.44 9.88
C GLU A 6 -15.35 3.60 8.91
N ILE A 7 -16.12 3.66 7.84
CA ILE A 7 -16.09 4.71 6.83
C ILE A 7 -17.26 5.64 7.09
N SER A 8 -16.98 6.94 7.17
CA SER A 8 -17.96 8.00 7.32
C SER A 8 -17.42 9.30 6.69
N PRO A 9 -18.27 10.31 6.43
CA PRO A 9 -17.82 11.60 5.93
C PRO A 9 -16.73 12.21 6.83
N GLY A 10 -15.56 12.51 6.27
CA GLY A 10 -14.40 13.01 7.01
C GLY A 10 -13.52 11.94 7.67
N ASN A 11 -13.92 10.67 7.61
CA ASN A 11 -13.13 9.51 8.03
C ASN A 11 -12.87 8.57 6.84
N GLU A 12 -12.57 9.14 5.67
CA GLU A 12 -12.26 8.34 4.50
C GLU A 12 -10.89 7.66 4.65
N MET A 13 -10.82 6.43 4.16
CA MET A 13 -9.61 5.61 4.22
C MET A 13 -9.03 5.43 2.83
N VAL A 14 -7.72 5.22 2.77
CA VAL A 14 -7.01 4.91 1.53
C VAL A 14 -6.20 3.64 1.75
N PHE A 15 -6.49 2.58 1.00
CA PHE A 15 -5.81 1.28 1.12
C PHE A 15 -5.21 0.85 -0.23
N GLN A 16 -4.19 -0.01 -0.21
CA GLN A 16 -3.75 -0.71 -1.42
C GLN A 16 -4.93 -1.45 -2.06
N LYS A 17 -4.99 -1.51 -3.40
CA LYS A 17 -6.06 -2.22 -4.12
C LYS A 17 -6.23 -3.68 -3.64
N SER A 18 -5.12 -4.37 -3.39
CA SER A 18 -5.12 -5.76 -2.91
C SER A 18 -5.63 -5.92 -1.48
N ALA A 19 -5.66 -4.83 -0.69
CA ALA A 19 -6.08 -4.89 0.69
C ALA A 19 -7.60 -4.95 0.85
N PHE A 20 -8.39 -4.58 -0.16
CA PHE A 20 -9.85 -4.66 -0.05
C PHE A 20 -10.34 -6.11 0.02
N LEU A 21 -10.93 -6.50 1.15
CA LEU A 21 -11.49 -7.82 1.36
C LEU A 21 -13.01 -7.83 1.14
N ALA A 22 -13.72 -6.92 1.82
CA ALA A 22 -15.18 -6.77 1.72
C ALA A 22 -15.61 -5.39 2.24
N GLY A 23 -16.83 -4.96 1.92
CA GLY A 23 -17.40 -3.73 2.45
C GLY A 23 -18.92 -3.70 2.35
N GLU A 24 -19.55 -2.86 3.17
CA GLU A 24 -21.00 -2.63 3.12
C GLU A 24 -21.41 -1.83 1.87
N ALA A 25 -22.67 -1.98 1.46
CA ALA A 25 -23.19 -1.34 0.24
C ALA A 25 -23.16 0.20 0.26
N GLY A 26 -23.07 0.81 1.44
CA GLY A 26 -22.95 2.26 1.60
C GLY A 26 -21.53 2.81 1.43
N VAL A 27 -20.56 1.95 1.16
CA VAL A 27 -19.16 2.33 0.93
C VAL A 27 -18.88 2.45 -0.56
N ASP A 28 -18.42 3.64 -0.96
CA ASP A 28 -17.93 3.92 -2.30
C ASP A 28 -16.42 3.68 -2.40
N VAL A 29 -16.01 2.97 -3.45
CA VAL A 29 -14.60 2.70 -3.76
C VAL A 29 -14.19 3.44 -5.03
N SER A 30 -13.14 4.26 -4.93
CA SER A 30 -12.59 5.01 -6.05
C SER A 30 -11.07 4.89 -6.13
N ILE A 31 -10.48 5.15 -7.30
CA ILE A 31 -9.01 5.17 -7.43
C ILE A 31 -8.51 6.45 -6.77
N PHE A 32 -7.69 6.33 -5.73
CA PHE A 32 -7.00 7.45 -5.09
C PHE A 32 -5.70 7.78 -5.81
N PHE A 33 -4.95 6.75 -6.15
CA PHE A 33 -3.63 6.87 -6.77
C PHE A 33 -3.39 5.66 -7.68
N ASN A 34 -2.82 5.92 -8.85
CA ASN A 34 -2.40 4.88 -9.77
C ASN A 34 -1.07 5.28 -10.40
N LYS A 35 -0.02 4.52 -10.06
CA LYS A 35 1.28 4.62 -10.73
C LYS A 35 1.57 3.31 -11.41
N LYS A 36 1.57 3.34 -12.74
CA LYS A 36 2.12 2.25 -13.55
C LYS A 36 3.61 2.14 -13.26
N VAL A 37 3.95 1.13 -12.48
CA VAL A 37 5.32 0.64 -12.30
C VAL A 37 5.47 -0.49 -13.30
N GLY A 38 6.56 -0.50 -14.07
CA GLY A 38 6.75 -1.40 -15.22
C GLY A 38 6.39 -2.87 -14.97
N ALA A 39 6.12 -3.60 -16.04
CA ALA A 39 5.62 -4.98 -16.00
C ALA A 39 6.54 -5.89 -15.14
N GLY A 40 6.12 -6.23 -13.92
CA GLY A 40 6.83 -7.24 -13.11
C GLY A 40 6.75 -7.09 -11.59
N LEU A 41 6.48 -5.90 -11.04
CA LEU A 41 6.51 -5.71 -9.56
C LEU A 41 5.15 -5.81 -8.85
N PHE A 42 4.02 -5.66 -9.57
CA PHE A 42 2.67 -5.65 -9.00
C PHE A 42 1.64 -6.24 -9.97
N GLY A 43 1.88 -7.45 -10.47
CA GLY A 43 0.96 -8.11 -11.41
C GLY A 43 0.77 -7.40 -12.75
N GLY A 44 1.62 -6.43 -13.09
CA GLY A 44 1.56 -5.65 -14.33
C GLY A 44 0.66 -4.41 -14.29
N GLU A 45 -0.19 -4.26 -13.26
CA GLU A 45 -1.08 -3.10 -13.11
C GLU A 45 -0.39 -1.89 -12.47
N GLY A 46 0.72 -2.13 -11.76
CA GLY A 46 1.45 -1.11 -11.01
C GLY A 46 0.92 -0.95 -9.59
N PHE A 47 1.27 0.17 -8.95
CA PHE A 47 0.86 0.46 -7.58
C PHE A 47 -0.42 1.29 -7.58
N ILE A 48 -1.49 0.71 -7.03
CA ILE A 48 -2.82 1.31 -6.99
C ILE A 48 -3.27 1.43 -5.54
N MET A 49 -3.63 2.65 -5.13
CA MET A 49 -4.35 2.91 -3.89
C MET A 49 -5.79 3.28 -4.20
N GLN A 50 -6.72 2.76 -3.42
CA GLN A 50 -8.14 3.04 -3.52
C GLN A 50 -8.60 3.85 -2.31
N LYS A 51 -9.44 4.87 -2.55
CA LYS A 51 -10.13 5.63 -1.51
C LYS A 51 -11.49 5.00 -1.24
N PHE A 52 -11.80 4.85 0.04
CA PHE A 52 -13.05 4.36 0.59
C PHE A 52 -13.76 5.53 1.27
N SER A 53 -14.96 5.88 0.78
CA SER A 53 -15.81 6.95 1.27
C SER A 53 -17.25 6.48 1.42
N GLY A 54 -18.16 7.35 1.87
CA GLY A 54 -19.56 6.97 2.10
C GLY A 54 -19.81 6.66 3.57
N ASN A 55 -20.67 5.67 3.85
CA ASN A 55 -21.04 5.27 5.21
C ASN A 55 -21.11 3.74 5.31
N GLY A 56 -20.38 3.17 6.26
CA GLY A 56 -20.42 1.75 6.59
C GLY A 56 -19.04 1.17 6.88
N THR A 57 -18.98 -0.13 7.10
CA THR A 57 -17.72 -0.82 7.43
C THR A 57 -17.01 -1.38 6.19
N VAL A 58 -15.68 -1.22 6.14
CA VAL A 58 -14.77 -1.90 5.21
C VAL A 58 -13.89 -2.89 5.97
N PHE A 59 -13.74 -4.08 5.42
CA PHE A 59 -12.76 -5.07 5.84
C PHE A 59 -11.55 -5.00 4.92
N ALA A 60 -10.38 -4.75 5.50
CA ALA A 60 -9.12 -4.76 4.77
C ALA A 60 -8.19 -5.86 5.28
N GLU A 61 -7.50 -6.52 4.35
CA GLU A 61 -6.50 -7.55 4.59
C GLU A 61 -5.10 -6.95 4.33
N PHE A 62 -4.20 -7.13 5.29
CA PHE A 62 -2.83 -6.59 5.23
C PHE A 62 -1.80 -7.70 5.40
N ASP A 63 -0.83 -7.77 4.50
CA ASP A 63 0.07 -8.91 4.43
C ASP A 63 1.02 -9.02 5.66
N GLY A 64 0.98 -10.17 6.33
CA GLY A 64 1.78 -10.40 7.54
C GLY A 64 1.24 -9.64 8.76
N HIS A 65 2.12 -8.92 9.45
CA HIS A 65 1.79 -8.10 10.62
C HIS A 65 1.59 -6.63 10.25
N VAL A 66 0.82 -5.91 11.06
CA VAL A 66 0.44 -4.52 10.80
C VAL A 66 1.03 -3.62 11.86
N VAL A 67 1.84 -2.65 11.44
CA VAL A 67 2.43 -1.63 12.30
C VAL A 67 1.74 -0.30 12.03
N GLU A 68 1.33 0.39 13.08
CA GLU A 68 0.57 1.63 13.01
C GLU A 68 1.40 2.83 13.45
N TYR A 69 1.29 3.92 12.70
CA TYR A 69 1.85 5.21 13.10
C TYR A 69 0.80 6.30 12.97
N GLU A 70 0.76 7.18 13.96
CA GLU A 70 0.02 8.44 13.90
C GLU A 70 1.01 9.55 13.55
N LEU A 71 0.86 10.13 12.35
CA LEU A 71 1.69 11.21 11.87
C LEU A 71 1.06 12.55 12.27
N GLN A 72 1.84 13.40 12.93
CA GLN A 72 1.44 14.78 13.19
C GLN A 72 1.41 15.61 11.89
N ALA A 73 0.78 16.78 11.93
CA ALA A 73 0.73 17.67 10.77
C ALA A 73 2.15 18.03 10.28
N GLY A 74 2.44 17.76 9.01
CA GLY A 74 3.77 17.99 8.42
C GLY A 74 4.83 16.94 8.77
N GLN A 75 4.57 16.01 9.69
CA GLN A 75 5.48 14.90 9.97
C GLN A 75 5.52 13.95 8.78
N GLN A 76 6.73 13.52 8.42
CA GLN A 76 6.96 12.62 7.30
C GLN A 76 7.51 11.28 7.76
N ILE A 77 7.13 10.24 7.03
CA ILE A 77 7.80 8.95 7.06
C ILE A 77 8.11 8.53 5.62
N VAL A 78 9.24 7.87 5.44
CA VAL A 78 9.63 7.28 4.17
C VAL A 78 9.60 5.77 4.34
N VAL A 79 8.85 5.10 3.48
CA VAL A 79 8.67 3.64 3.51
C VAL A 79 8.87 3.07 2.12
N ASP A 80 9.30 1.81 2.03
CA ASP A 80 9.25 1.09 0.76
C ASP A 80 7.77 1.01 0.30
N THR A 81 7.52 1.25 -0.99
CA THR A 81 6.16 1.42 -1.53
C THR A 81 5.27 0.20 -1.29
N GLY A 82 5.80 -1.02 -1.36
CA GLY A 82 5.01 -2.23 -1.14
C GLY A 82 4.53 -2.38 0.31
N HIS A 83 5.22 -1.74 1.26
CA HIS A 83 4.95 -1.86 2.69
C HIS A 83 3.89 -0.87 3.19
N LEU A 84 3.53 0.16 2.42
CA LEU A 84 2.43 1.05 2.78
C LEU A 84 1.09 0.36 2.48
N ALA A 85 0.47 -0.25 3.48
CA ALA A 85 -0.80 -0.96 3.33
C ALA A 85 -2.00 -0.01 3.26
N GLY A 86 -1.94 1.09 4.02
CA GLY A 86 -3.02 2.06 4.10
C GLY A 86 -2.66 3.37 4.79
N MET A 87 -3.54 4.35 4.64
CA MET A 87 -3.50 5.62 5.37
C MET A 87 -4.89 6.26 5.45
N THR A 88 -5.09 7.16 6.40
CA THR A 88 -6.27 8.04 6.39
C THR A 88 -6.18 9.00 5.21
N ALA A 89 -7.31 9.41 4.65
CA ALA A 89 -7.35 10.31 3.48
C ALA A 89 -6.79 11.72 3.75
N SER A 90 -6.58 12.07 5.02
CA SER A 90 -5.92 13.31 5.45
C SER A 90 -4.41 13.32 5.16
N CYS A 91 -3.79 12.14 5.03
CA CYS A 91 -2.38 12.02 4.70
C CYS A 91 -2.12 12.36 3.23
N LYS A 92 -0.96 12.96 2.96
CA LYS A 92 -0.44 13.15 1.59
C LYS A 92 0.59 12.08 1.28
N MET A 93 0.58 11.59 0.04
CA MET A 93 1.49 10.53 -0.41
C MET A 93 2.21 10.96 -1.69
N GLU A 94 3.51 10.71 -1.74
CA GLU A 94 4.35 10.93 -2.92
C GLU A 94 5.25 9.70 -3.15
N ILE A 95 5.26 9.17 -4.38
CA ILE A 95 6.21 8.12 -4.76
C ILE A 95 7.46 8.74 -5.35
N ARG A 96 8.62 8.39 -4.78
CA ARG A 96 9.95 8.79 -5.25
C ARG A 96 10.72 7.57 -5.76
N THR A 97 11.22 7.68 -6.98
CA THR A 97 12.13 6.67 -7.54
C THR A 97 13.50 6.82 -6.92
N VAL A 98 14.07 5.73 -6.40
CA VAL A 98 15.45 5.75 -5.91
C VAL A 98 16.40 5.62 -7.11
N PRO A 99 17.36 6.54 -7.32
CA PRO A 99 18.32 6.40 -8.40
C PRO A 99 19.29 5.24 -8.12
N GLY A 100 19.36 4.25 -9.01
CA GLY A 100 20.40 3.22 -8.98
C GLY A 100 19.89 1.78 -9.13
N VAL A 101 20.06 1.24 -10.33
CA VAL A 101 19.80 -0.19 -10.66
C VAL A 101 20.69 -1.15 -9.83
N LYS A 102 21.82 -0.67 -9.29
CA LYS A 102 22.73 -1.48 -8.47
C LYS A 102 22.18 -1.83 -7.09
N ASN A 103 21.41 -0.98 -6.42
CA ASN A 103 20.82 -1.31 -5.10
C ASN A 103 19.75 -2.40 -5.21
N MET A 104 19.06 -2.47 -6.35
CA MET A 104 17.99 -3.40 -6.65
C MET A 104 18.46 -4.86 -6.75
N ILE A 105 19.63 -5.10 -7.32
CA ILE A 105 20.15 -6.46 -7.57
C ILE A 105 20.79 -7.06 -6.31
N PHE A 106 21.33 -6.21 -5.42
CA PHE A 106 22.11 -6.66 -4.26
C PHE A 106 21.40 -6.44 -2.91
N GLY A 107 20.39 -5.56 -2.83
CA GLY A 107 19.78 -5.15 -1.55
C GLY A 107 18.39 -5.70 -1.27
N GLY A 108 17.66 -6.22 -2.27
CA GLY A 108 16.27 -6.67 -2.08
C GLY A 108 15.25 -5.56 -1.79
N GLU A 109 15.67 -4.30 -1.77
CA GLU A 109 14.80 -3.12 -1.62
C GLU A 109 14.13 -2.77 -2.95
N GLY A 110 12.85 -2.36 -2.89
CA GLY A 110 12.06 -1.98 -4.06
C GLY A 110 12.58 -0.71 -4.75
N PHE A 111 12.19 -0.52 -6.00
CA PHE A 111 12.58 0.64 -6.83
C PHE A 111 12.03 1.99 -6.36
N PHE A 112 11.05 1.98 -5.45
CA PHE A 112 10.22 3.13 -5.15
C PHE A 112 10.04 3.27 -3.64
N ASN A 113 10.39 4.44 -3.13
CA ASN A 113 10.04 4.84 -1.78
C ASN A 113 8.78 5.70 -1.84
N THR A 114 7.87 5.46 -0.91
CA THR A 114 6.70 6.29 -0.69
C THR A 114 6.95 7.18 0.51
N VAL A 115 6.83 8.49 0.30
CA VAL A 115 6.85 9.49 1.37
C VAL A 115 5.41 9.78 1.76
N VAL A 116 5.06 9.52 3.01
CA VAL A 116 3.76 9.86 3.57
C VAL A 116 3.92 11.03 4.53
N THR A 117 3.11 12.07 4.34
CA THR A 117 3.09 13.28 5.18
C THR A 117 1.74 13.37 5.90
N GLY A 118 1.78 13.55 7.22
CA GLY A 118 0.59 13.75 8.05
C GLY A 118 -0.10 15.11 7.85
N PRO A 119 -1.23 15.35 8.53
CA PRO A 119 -1.68 14.58 9.69
C PRO A 119 -2.49 13.33 9.32
N GLY A 120 -2.43 12.30 10.17
CA GLY A 120 -3.29 11.13 10.08
C GLY A 120 -2.60 9.82 10.43
N ARG A 121 -3.35 8.73 10.33
CA ARG A 121 -2.85 7.39 10.63
C ARG A 121 -2.40 6.68 9.37
N ILE A 122 -1.35 5.89 9.50
CA ILE A 122 -0.87 4.98 8.46
C ILE A 122 -0.78 3.56 9.01
N TRP A 123 -0.96 2.59 8.11
CA TRP A 123 -0.81 1.16 8.36
C TRP A 123 0.29 0.62 7.44
N LEU A 124 1.33 0.06 8.05
CA LEU A 124 2.41 -0.61 7.34
C LEU A 124 2.26 -2.12 7.48
N GLN A 125 2.54 -2.85 6.40
CA GLN A 125 2.51 -4.31 6.36
C GLN A 125 3.93 -4.87 6.29
N THR A 126 4.20 -5.93 7.04
CA THR A 126 5.58 -6.46 7.17
C THR A 126 5.98 -7.42 6.06
N MET A 127 5.02 -8.04 5.36
CA MET A 127 5.32 -9.06 4.36
C MET A 127 4.52 -8.87 3.06
N PRO A 128 4.66 -7.73 2.35
CA PRO A 128 3.94 -7.51 1.10
C PRO A 128 4.06 -8.71 0.16
N ILE A 129 2.94 -9.14 -0.44
CA ILE A 129 2.92 -10.30 -1.34
C ILE A 129 3.89 -10.16 -2.52
N SER A 130 4.15 -8.93 -2.97
CA SER A 130 5.16 -8.63 -3.99
C SER A 130 6.56 -9.09 -3.59
N ASN A 131 6.91 -8.92 -2.31
CA ASN A 131 8.22 -9.27 -1.77
C ASN A 131 8.33 -10.78 -1.60
N VAL A 132 7.29 -11.40 -1.07
CA VAL A 132 7.20 -12.87 -0.97
C VAL A 132 7.33 -13.50 -2.36
N ALA A 133 6.59 -12.99 -3.35
CA ALA A 133 6.67 -13.47 -4.73
C ALA A 133 8.06 -13.27 -5.34
N ALA A 134 8.73 -12.14 -5.07
CA ALA A 134 10.09 -11.87 -5.53
C ALA A 134 11.10 -12.88 -4.97
N VAL A 135 11.00 -13.23 -3.67
CA VAL A 135 11.86 -14.23 -3.03
C VAL A 135 11.58 -15.63 -3.60
N LEU A 136 10.30 -16.01 -3.75
CA LEU A 136 9.91 -17.32 -4.27
C LEU A 136 10.29 -17.53 -5.74
N ARG A 137 10.40 -16.45 -6.54
CA ARG A 137 10.74 -16.52 -7.96
C ARG A 137 11.99 -17.37 -8.25
N ASN A 138 13.00 -17.34 -7.37
CA ASN A 138 14.25 -18.10 -7.54
C ASN A 138 14.05 -19.63 -7.41
N TYR A 139 12.94 -20.07 -6.84
CA TYR A 139 12.61 -21.47 -6.60
C TYR A 139 11.48 -21.98 -7.50
N ILE A 140 10.79 -21.09 -8.21
CA ILE A 140 9.74 -21.45 -9.17
C ILE A 140 10.40 -21.68 -10.53
N THR A 141 10.52 -22.95 -10.93
CA THR A 141 11.01 -23.30 -12.26
C THR A 141 10.03 -22.79 -13.31
N THR A 142 10.46 -21.87 -14.17
CA THR A 142 9.76 -21.62 -15.43
C THR A 142 9.95 -22.84 -16.32
N ALA A 143 8.84 -23.48 -16.72
CA ALA A 143 8.90 -24.50 -17.76
C ALA A 143 9.61 -23.89 -18.98
N LYS A 144 10.57 -24.63 -19.54
CA LYS A 144 11.33 -24.23 -20.73
C LYS A 144 10.42 -23.92 -21.90
#